data_AF-A0A5T2BZT5-F1
#
_entry.id   AF-A0A5T2BZT5-F1
#
_cell.length_a   1.000
_cell.length_b   1.000
_cell.length_c   1.000
_cell.angle_alpha   90.00
_cell.angle_beta   90.00
_cell.angle_gamma   90.00
#
_symmetry.space_group_name_H-M   'P 1'
#
loop_
_entity.id
_entity.type
_entity.pdbx_description
1 polymer ?
#
loop_
_entity_poly.entity_id
_entity_poly.type
_entity_poly.pdbx_seq_one_letter_code
_entity_poly.pdbx_strand_id
1 'polypeptide(L)'
;MIGINSTFNNSFVNLNIKNNNNSSLNSNTSNANVKNLQDTQDTTKTSNKVLGYEVDKDGFFTSEFNKAAGIPKDYKIYAKGAENFVNYITNLNFKSFTNIDIAKSLGNAYKVFSQLIDEPSGNFTTEDLSKIPLGFSYNKKSFQVTNIYYSEKDFESALSFEDDLKIYQNPKQLTLSFPSWKEKAPADYIKKNSDIFDPSSHINIGASFYKNDNGTISKGGVLMAFFAGMSGQNPLIEGETTIEGKLLGYDKNMSQSQVEDLNEFINQNPIEWSITGDVFADSVYITKLRNTITDIDEFKKQWLEMKAKSDEMGEIYKAEIAKQNREIALAQKNSNKEKDKPFEPIQAESKSETYKDDNKMNELLRKLLETKFGTSDELEILFGMNFSNDNAGEFNKILSQNTSVKIIDIKA
;
A
#
# COMPACT_ATOMS: atom_id res chain seq x y z
N MET A 1 -26.75 -14.33 -10.50
CA MET A 1 -26.54 -13.08 -9.74
C MET A 1 -25.40 -13.32 -8.78
N ILE A 2 -24.18 -13.05 -9.22
CA ILE A 2 -23.02 -12.94 -8.32
C ILE A 2 -22.86 -11.43 -8.19
N GLY A 3 -23.53 -10.86 -7.18
CA GLY A 3 -23.22 -9.51 -6.76
C GLY A 3 -21.81 -9.56 -6.22
N ILE A 4 -20.89 -8.84 -6.86
CA ILE A 4 -19.60 -8.53 -6.26
C ILE A 4 -19.93 -7.51 -5.16
N ASN A 5 -20.46 -8.00 -4.04
CA ASN A 5 -20.32 -7.32 -2.77
C ASN A 5 -18.82 -7.37 -2.48
N SER A 6 -18.10 -6.37 -2.98
CA SER A 6 -16.79 -6.05 -2.46
C SER A 6 -17.00 -5.47 -1.08
N THR A 7 -17.24 -6.34 -0.10
CA THR A 7 -16.66 -6.15 1.22
C THR A 7 -15.16 -6.07 0.97
N PHE A 8 -14.66 -4.86 0.69
CA PHE A 8 -13.25 -4.54 0.81
C PHE A 8 -12.92 -4.76 2.29
N ASN A 9 -12.58 -5.99 2.64
CA ASN A 9 -11.69 -6.25 3.75
C ASN A 9 -10.42 -5.46 3.42
N ASN A 10 -10.25 -4.33 4.08
CA ASN A 10 -9.02 -3.55 4.06
C ASN A 10 -7.92 -4.41 4.67
N SER A 11 -7.27 -5.21 3.83
CA SER A 11 -6.00 -5.83 4.16
C SER A 11 -4.90 -4.80 3.93
N PHE A 12 -4.68 -3.90 4.90
CA PHE A 12 -3.34 -3.35 5.13
C PHE A 12 -2.41 -4.39 5.80
N VAL A 13 -2.60 -5.66 5.46
CA VAL A 13 -1.79 -6.78 5.91
C VAL A 13 -1.20 -7.41 4.66
N ASN A 14 0.13 -7.27 4.51
CA ASN A 14 1.00 -7.75 3.43
C ASN A 14 0.90 -7.05 2.06
N LEU A 15 1.55 -5.88 1.96
CA LEU A 15 2.15 -5.44 0.70
C LEU A 15 3.54 -6.08 0.57
N ASN A 16 3.63 -7.17 -0.18
CA ASN A 16 4.90 -7.79 -0.56
C ASN A 16 5.48 -7.01 -1.76
N ILE A 17 6.17 -5.90 -1.50
CA ILE A 17 6.84 -5.11 -2.55
C ILE A 17 8.21 -5.74 -2.84
N LYS A 18 8.27 -6.70 -3.78
CA LYS A 18 9.55 -7.09 -4.39
C LYS A 18 10.03 -5.97 -5.32
N ASN A 19 10.92 -5.12 -4.82
CA ASN A 19 11.58 -4.10 -5.61
C ASN A 19 12.77 -4.72 -6.39
N ASN A 20 12.50 -5.34 -7.54
CA ASN A 20 13.55 -5.86 -8.43
C ASN A 20 14.06 -4.73 -9.36
N ASN A 21 14.80 -3.78 -8.79
CA ASN A 21 15.62 -2.87 -9.58
C ASN A 21 17.06 -3.40 -9.65
N ASN A 22 17.26 -4.38 -10.54
CA ASN A 22 18.58 -4.69 -11.07
C ASN A 22 18.52 -4.49 -12.58
N SER A 23 18.63 -3.25 -13.02
CA SER A 23 19.04 -2.95 -14.39
C SER A 23 20.38 -2.22 -14.34
N SER A 24 21.44 -2.98 -14.61
CA SER A 24 22.71 -2.44 -15.04
C SER A 24 22.49 -1.72 -16.38
N LEU A 25 22.50 -0.40 -16.39
CA LEU A 25 22.70 0.37 -17.62
C LEU A 25 24.13 0.90 -17.63
N ASN A 26 24.98 0.01 -18.13
CA ASN A 26 26.30 0.26 -18.62
C ASN A 26 26.21 1.30 -19.76
N SER A 27 26.70 2.51 -19.54
CA SER A 27 27.03 3.44 -20.62
C SER A 27 28.45 3.94 -20.41
N ASN A 28 29.40 3.12 -20.85
CA ASN A 28 30.74 3.57 -21.20
C ASN A 28 30.62 4.58 -22.35
N THR A 29 30.78 5.87 -22.06
CA THR A 29 31.48 6.78 -22.97
C THR A 29 32.42 7.65 -22.16
N SER A 30 33.69 7.26 -22.20
CA SER A 30 34.80 8.07 -21.71
C SER A 30 34.92 9.32 -22.57
N ASN A 31 35.04 10.50 -21.95
CA ASN A 31 36.05 11.47 -22.33
C ASN A 31 36.34 12.44 -21.18
N ALA A 32 37.60 12.44 -20.80
CA ALA A 32 38.20 13.23 -19.74
C ALA A 32 38.15 14.73 -20.02
N ASN A 33 37.98 15.54 -18.98
CA ASN A 33 38.91 16.63 -18.67
C ASN A 33 38.64 17.16 -17.25
N VAL A 34 39.52 16.79 -16.33
CA VAL A 34 39.72 17.45 -15.04
C VAL A 34 40.37 18.81 -15.30
N LYS A 35 39.77 19.90 -14.81
CA LYS A 35 40.50 21.09 -14.38
C LYS A 35 39.84 21.69 -13.14
N ASN A 36 40.65 21.76 -12.07
CA ASN A 36 40.51 22.60 -10.90
C ASN A 36 39.90 23.96 -11.22
N LEU A 37 39.01 24.45 -10.37
CA LEU A 37 38.88 25.88 -10.09
C LEU A 37 38.60 26.07 -8.59
N GLN A 38 39.68 26.35 -7.85
CA GLN A 38 39.64 27.14 -6.63
C GLN A 38 39.41 28.62 -7.02
N ASP A 39 38.75 29.34 -6.12
CA ASP A 39 38.45 30.78 -6.12
C ASP A 39 37.40 31.31 -7.12
N THR A 40 36.17 31.44 -6.61
CA THR A 40 35.52 32.77 -6.56
C THR A 40 34.62 32.84 -5.33
N GLN A 41 35.01 33.67 -4.36
CA GLN A 41 34.08 34.19 -3.35
C GLN A 41 33.11 35.14 -4.08
N ASP A 42 31.94 34.63 -4.45
CA ASP A 42 30.80 35.47 -4.79
C ASP A 42 29.80 35.42 -3.64
N THR A 43 29.73 36.53 -2.91
CA THR A 43 28.81 36.83 -1.81
C THR A 43 27.41 37.15 -2.33
N THR A 44 26.86 36.31 -3.20
CA THR A 44 25.42 36.31 -3.48
C THR A 44 24.75 35.40 -2.46
N LYS A 45 24.11 35.99 -1.44
CA LYS A 45 23.14 35.31 -0.57
C LYS A 45 21.96 34.82 -1.41
N THR A 46 22.13 33.78 -2.21
CA THR A 46 21.04 32.88 -2.57
C THR A 46 20.79 32.06 -1.32
N SER A 47 19.83 32.48 -0.50
CA SER A 47 19.35 31.65 0.61
C SER A 47 18.90 30.32 0.01
N ASN A 48 19.68 29.24 0.21
CA ASN A 48 19.24 27.91 -0.18
C ASN A 48 17.99 27.60 0.62
N LYS A 49 16.84 27.54 -0.06
CA LYS A 49 15.55 27.20 0.55
C LYS A 49 15.18 25.77 0.21
N VAL A 50 14.70 25.04 1.20
CA VAL A 50 14.15 23.68 1.06
C VAL A 50 12.77 23.70 1.68
N LEU A 51 11.76 23.17 0.96
CA LEU A 51 10.35 23.21 1.40
C LEU A 51 9.86 24.61 1.84
N GLY A 52 10.43 25.67 1.24
CA GLY A 52 10.09 27.07 1.55
C GLY A 52 10.87 27.71 2.70
N TYR A 53 11.70 26.97 3.44
CA TYR A 53 12.45 27.46 4.60
C TYR A 53 13.95 27.61 4.31
N GLU A 54 14.58 28.59 4.94
CA GLU A 54 16.03 28.80 4.82
C GLU A 54 16.82 27.67 5.46
N VAL A 55 17.94 27.33 4.83
CA VAL A 55 18.88 26.30 5.26
C VAL A 55 20.22 26.94 5.60
N ASP A 56 20.81 26.53 6.73
CA ASP A 56 22.14 26.96 7.14
C ASP A 56 23.26 26.29 6.32
N LYS A 57 24.50 26.67 6.60
CA LYS A 57 25.68 26.15 5.89
C LYS A 57 25.90 24.65 6.10
N ASP A 58 25.35 24.08 7.17
CA ASP A 58 25.53 22.69 7.57
C ASP A 58 24.35 21.81 7.08
N GLY A 59 23.39 22.40 6.36
CA GLY A 59 22.26 21.70 5.75
C GLY A 59 21.02 21.58 6.64
N PHE A 60 20.97 22.29 7.77
CA PHE A 60 19.84 22.27 8.69
C PHE A 60 18.91 23.46 8.46
N PHE A 61 17.63 23.29 8.74
CA PHE A 61 16.72 24.43 8.78
C PHE A 61 17.14 25.42 9.86
N THR A 62 16.95 26.72 9.59
CA THR A 62 17.26 27.79 10.55
C THR A 62 16.20 27.92 11.65
N SER A 63 16.44 28.77 12.65
CA SER A 63 15.50 28.98 13.75
C SER A 63 14.13 29.52 13.34
N GLU A 64 14.00 30.09 12.14
CA GLU A 64 12.69 30.50 11.61
C GLU A 64 11.79 29.29 11.31
N PHE A 65 12.37 28.16 10.87
CA PHE A 65 11.64 26.90 10.76
C PHE A 65 11.19 26.42 12.14
N ASN A 66 12.08 26.43 13.14
CA ASN A 66 11.72 26.01 14.51
C ASN A 66 10.55 26.84 15.05
N LYS A 67 10.57 28.16 14.81
CA LYS A 67 9.49 29.07 15.17
C LYS A 67 8.19 28.73 14.44
N ALA A 68 8.24 28.46 13.14
CA ALA A 68 7.06 28.06 12.36
C ALA A 68 6.47 26.71 12.81
N ALA A 69 7.34 25.76 13.16
CA ALA A 69 6.96 24.45 13.68
C ALA A 69 6.54 24.50 15.17
N GLY A 70 6.88 25.55 15.91
CA GLY A 70 6.65 25.62 17.35
C GLY A 70 7.50 24.64 18.16
N ILE A 71 8.72 24.35 17.68
CA ILE A 71 9.68 23.46 18.35
C ILE A 71 10.86 24.27 18.93
N PRO A 72 11.57 23.78 19.96
CA PRO A 72 12.73 24.48 20.53
C PRO A 72 13.86 24.67 19.52
N LYS A 73 14.68 25.72 19.70
CA LYS A 73 15.72 26.13 18.74
C LYS A 73 16.92 25.18 18.67
N ASP A 74 17.13 24.36 19.69
CA ASP A 74 18.18 23.35 19.75
C ASP A 74 17.81 22.06 19.01
N TYR A 75 16.57 21.92 18.53
CA TYR A 75 16.17 20.87 17.60
C TYR A 75 16.60 21.22 16.18
N LYS A 76 17.81 20.83 15.80
CA LYS A 76 18.30 20.99 14.42
C LYS A 76 17.71 19.92 13.50
N ILE A 77 16.95 20.33 12.49
CA ILE A 77 16.30 19.42 11.53
C ILE A 77 17.05 19.48 10.19
N TYR A 78 17.56 18.35 9.73
CA TYR A 78 18.27 18.24 8.46
C TYR A 78 17.29 18.41 7.30
N ALA A 79 17.48 19.48 6.51
CA ALA A 79 16.50 19.93 5.53
C ALA A 79 16.25 18.90 4.43
N LYS A 80 17.30 18.24 3.94
CA LYS A 80 17.18 17.21 2.91
C LYS A 80 16.47 15.96 3.43
N GLY A 81 16.63 15.62 4.71
CA GLY A 81 15.91 14.52 5.34
C GLY A 81 14.40 14.77 5.40
N ALA A 82 14.02 16.00 5.75
CA ALA A 82 12.62 16.43 5.72
C ALA A 82 12.04 16.48 4.29
N GLU A 83 12.82 16.94 3.32
CA GLU A 83 12.43 16.91 1.89
C GLU A 83 12.23 15.48 1.38
N ASN A 84 13.13 14.56 1.73
CA ASN A 84 12.98 13.15 1.37
C ASN A 84 11.70 12.54 1.96
N PHE A 85 11.35 12.89 3.20
CA PHE A 85 10.08 12.48 3.81
C PHE A 85 8.87 13.01 3.03
N VAL A 86 8.84 14.32 2.74
CA VAL A 86 7.73 14.92 1.99
C VAL A 86 7.60 14.29 0.60
N ASN A 87 8.72 14.11 -0.10
CA ASN A 87 8.75 13.47 -1.41
C ASN A 87 8.26 12.02 -1.36
N TYR A 88 8.61 11.27 -0.32
CA TYR A 88 8.14 9.90 -0.16
C TYR A 88 6.62 9.86 -0.02
N ILE A 89 6.05 10.59 0.95
CA ILE A 89 4.61 10.55 1.24
C ILE A 89 3.79 11.05 0.04
N THR A 90 4.23 12.13 -0.61
CA THR A 90 3.52 12.72 -1.76
C THR A 90 3.70 11.95 -3.06
N ASN A 91 4.58 10.94 -3.12
CA ASN A 91 4.80 10.09 -4.29
C ASN A 91 4.42 8.61 -4.10
N LEU A 92 3.78 8.25 -2.99
CA LEU A 92 3.18 6.93 -2.84
C LEU A 92 2.16 6.65 -3.95
N ASN A 93 1.93 5.38 -4.29
CA ASN A 93 0.84 5.01 -5.20
C ASN A 93 -0.53 5.27 -4.56
N PHE A 94 -0.60 5.11 -3.23
CA PHE A 94 -1.74 5.43 -2.39
C PHE A 94 -1.46 6.72 -1.61
N LYS A 95 -1.75 7.86 -2.23
CA LYS A 95 -1.47 9.18 -1.66
C LYS A 95 -2.63 9.63 -0.80
N SER A 96 -2.36 9.85 0.49
CA SER A 96 -3.31 10.52 1.39
C SER A 96 -3.18 12.05 1.35
N PHE A 97 -2.06 12.56 0.82
CA PHE A 97 -1.75 14.00 0.76
C PHE A 97 -1.19 14.38 -0.60
N THR A 98 -1.66 15.49 -1.17
CA THR A 98 -1.08 16.12 -2.38
C THR A 98 0.09 17.03 -2.02
N ASN A 99 0.06 17.64 -0.83
CA ASN A 99 1.11 18.49 -0.30
C ASN A 99 1.18 18.37 1.23
N ILE A 100 2.33 18.69 1.83
CA ILE A 100 2.60 18.58 3.26
C ILE A 100 3.17 19.89 3.80
N ASP A 101 2.56 20.41 4.86
CA ASP A 101 3.12 21.46 5.71
C ASP A 101 4.06 20.80 6.73
N ILE A 102 5.33 20.66 6.35
CA ILE A 102 6.32 19.93 7.16
C ILE A 102 6.58 20.60 8.51
N ALA A 103 6.46 21.93 8.61
CA ALA A 103 6.67 22.65 9.85
C ALA A 103 5.55 22.34 10.84
N LYS A 104 4.29 22.46 10.42
CA LYS A 104 3.16 22.08 11.29
C LYS A 104 3.16 20.59 11.62
N SER A 105 3.52 19.73 10.67
CA SER A 105 3.60 18.28 10.87
C SER A 105 4.62 17.92 11.97
N LEU A 106 5.84 18.45 11.88
CA LEU A 106 6.87 18.26 12.92
C LEU A 106 6.50 18.94 14.24
N GLY A 107 5.79 20.07 14.20
CA GLY A 107 5.22 20.70 15.39
C GLY A 107 4.23 19.80 16.12
N ASN A 108 3.34 19.14 15.39
CA ASN A 108 2.40 18.17 15.95
C ASN A 108 3.11 16.95 16.50
N ALA A 109 4.12 16.44 15.78
CA ALA A 109 4.95 15.35 16.27
C ALA A 109 5.66 15.71 17.58
N TYR A 110 6.20 16.92 17.66
CA TYR A 110 6.86 17.41 18.87
C TYR A 110 5.90 17.51 20.06
N LYS A 111 4.67 18.02 19.87
CA LYS A 111 3.65 18.08 20.93
C LYS A 111 3.38 16.71 21.56
N VAL A 112 3.32 15.66 20.74
CA VAL A 112 3.16 14.28 21.23
C VAL A 112 4.45 13.81 21.87
N PHE A 113 5.57 13.92 21.16
CA PHE A 113 6.88 13.42 21.57
C PHE A 113 7.30 13.97 22.93
N SER A 114 7.11 15.27 23.18
CA SER A 114 7.49 15.92 24.44
C SER A 114 6.72 15.43 25.67
N GLN A 115 5.61 14.70 25.49
CA GLN A 115 4.86 14.06 26.59
C GLN A 115 5.38 12.65 26.92
N LEU A 116 6.24 12.08 26.06
CA LEU A 116 6.73 10.71 26.16
C LEU A 116 8.16 10.62 26.71
N ILE A 117 8.84 11.76 26.89
CA ILE A 117 10.25 11.82 27.23
C ILE A 117 10.54 12.84 28.33
N ASP A 118 11.54 12.53 29.16
CA ASP A 118 12.23 13.51 29.99
C ASP A 118 13.45 14.02 29.20
N GLU A 119 13.32 15.18 28.59
CA GLU A 119 14.31 15.67 27.63
C GLU A 119 15.68 15.97 28.29
N PRO A 120 16.78 15.37 27.81
CA PRO A 120 18.11 15.67 28.33
C PRO A 120 18.54 17.10 27.97
N SER A 121 19.45 17.66 28.76
CA SER A 121 20.01 19.00 28.48
C SER A 121 20.87 19.02 27.20
N GLY A 122 21.41 17.87 26.78
CA GLY A 122 22.24 17.71 25.59
C GLY A 122 21.66 16.73 24.57
N ASN A 123 22.54 15.96 23.93
CA ASN A 123 22.15 14.89 23.01
C ASN A 123 21.63 13.66 23.78
N PHE A 124 20.76 12.87 23.16
CA PHE A 124 20.27 11.61 23.71
C PHE A 124 21.37 10.56 23.75
N THR A 125 21.55 9.94 24.91
CA THR A 125 22.37 8.74 25.08
C THR A 125 21.55 7.47 24.81
N THR A 126 22.22 6.31 24.74
CA THR A 126 21.53 5.01 24.67
C THR A 126 20.62 4.78 25.87
N GLU A 127 21.00 5.27 27.06
CA GLU A 127 20.17 5.16 28.26
C GLU A 127 18.90 6.01 28.12
N ASP A 128 18.99 7.23 27.60
CA ASP A 128 17.83 8.11 27.39
C ASP A 128 16.86 7.50 26.38
N LEU A 129 17.36 6.95 25.27
CA LEU A 129 16.54 6.26 24.27
C LEU A 129 15.86 5.01 24.84
N SER A 130 16.49 4.32 25.79
CA SER A 130 15.89 3.14 26.42
C SER A 130 14.64 3.47 27.24
N LYS A 131 14.55 4.69 27.78
CA LYS A 131 13.43 5.19 28.60
C LYS A 131 12.21 5.57 27.76
N ILE A 132 12.38 5.81 26.46
CA ILE A 132 11.25 6.10 25.55
C ILE A 132 10.33 4.86 25.52
N PRO A 133 9.02 5.02 25.77
CA PRO A 133 8.09 3.91 25.84
C PRO A 133 8.03 3.13 24.53
N LEU A 134 7.60 1.87 24.61
CA LEU A 134 7.43 1.02 23.44
C LEU A 134 6.38 1.60 22.48
N GLY A 135 5.23 1.98 23.03
CA GLY A 135 4.14 2.59 22.29
C GLY A 135 3.24 3.41 23.20
N PHE A 136 2.28 4.09 22.59
CA PHE A 136 1.38 5.00 23.28
C PHE A 136 0.08 5.17 22.48
N SER A 137 -0.95 5.63 23.17
CA SER A 137 -2.18 6.11 22.53
C SER A 137 -2.32 7.62 22.73
N TYR A 138 -2.86 8.31 21.74
CA TYR A 138 -3.09 9.75 21.80
C TYR A 138 -4.33 10.16 21.01
N ASN A 139 -4.87 11.34 21.31
CA ASN A 139 -5.97 11.92 20.53
C ASN A 139 -5.44 12.56 19.24
N LYS A 140 -5.96 12.17 18.08
CA LYS A 140 -5.54 12.62 16.74
C LYS A 140 -5.72 14.12 16.50
N LYS A 141 -6.64 14.79 17.23
CA LYS A 141 -6.92 16.23 17.09
C LYS A 141 -6.20 17.08 18.13
N SER A 142 -6.23 16.68 19.40
CA SER A 142 -5.59 17.46 20.47
C SER A 142 -4.13 17.12 20.70
N PHE A 143 -3.64 16.00 20.15
CA PHE A 143 -2.29 15.46 20.37
C PHE A 143 -1.99 15.12 21.84
N GLN A 144 -3.02 15.02 22.68
CA GLN A 144 -2.86 14.62 24.07
C GLN A 144 -2.60 13.11 24.17
N VAL A 145 -1.48 12.72 24.79
CA VAL A 145 -1.19 11.32 25.12
C VAL A 145 -2.17 10.85 26.19
N THR A 146 -2.80 9.70 25.95
CA THR A 146 -3.83 9.11 26.82
C THR A 146 -3.34 7.89 27.58
N ASN A 147 -2.54 7.03 26.95
CA ASN A 147 -1.92 5.87 27.62
C ASN A 147 -0.50 5.66 27.09
N ILE A 148 0.35 5.09 27.93
CA ILE A 148 1.75 4.76 27.62
C ILE A 148 1.97 3.27 27.90
N TYR A 149 2.65 2.59 26.99
CA TYR A 149 2.91 1.15 27.05
C TYR A 149 4.41 0.90 27.02
N TYR A 150 4.92 0.20 28.02
CA TYR A 150 6.34 -0.15 28.12
C TYR A 150 6.63 -1.61 27.74
N SER A 151 5.65 -2.50 27.85
CA SER A 151 5.79 -3.93 27.54
C SER A 151 5.03 -4.32 26.27
N GLU A 152 5.56 -5.31 25.55
CA GLU A 152 4.93 -5.85 24.33
C GLU A 152 3.52 -6.37 24.63
N LYS A 153 3.34 -7.05 25.77
CA LYS A 153 2.06 -7.62 26.21
C LYS A 153 0.98 -6.55 26.41
N ASP A 154 1.33 -5.42 27.04
CA ASP A 154 0.36 -4.35 27.31
C ASP A 154 -0.04 -3.64 26.01
N PHE A 155 0.93 -3.44 25.11
CA PHE A 155 0.69 -2.85 23.79
C PHE A 155 -0.17 -3.76 22.90
N GLU A 156 0.15 -5.05 22.85
CA GLU A 156 -0.62 -6.06 22.11
C GLU A 156 -2.06 -6.17 22.62
N SER A 157 -2.26 -6.11 23.94
CA SER A 157 -3.59 -6.10 24.54
C SER A 157 -4.41 -4.86 24.17
N ALA A 158 -3.75 -3.74 23.87
CA ALA A 158 -4.42 -2.54 23.38
C ALA A 158 -4.77 -2.64 21.89
N LEU A 159 -3.93 -3.30 21.08
CA LEU A 159 -4.20 -3.55 19.66
C LEU A 159 -5.44 -4.42 19.44
N SER A 160 -5.59 -5.50 20.22
CA SER A 160 -6.72 -6.43 20.08
C SER A 160 -8.09 -5.81 20.42
N PHE A 161 -8.11 -4.64 21.05
CA PHE A 161 -9.32 -3.88 21.34
C PHE A 161 -9.74 -2.93 20.19
N GLU A 162 -8.89 -2.72 19.18
CA GLU A 162 -9.11 -1.77 18.08
C GLU A 162 -9.60 -2.45 16.77
N ASP A 163 -10.34 -3.57 16.86
CA ASP A 163 -10.51 -4.53 15.75
C ASP A 163 -11.62 -4.22 14.71
N ASP A 164 -11.89 -2.95 14.37
CA ASP A 164 -12.94 -2.61 13.38
C ASP A 164 -12.47 -1.60 12.33
N LEU A 165 -13.11 -1.59 11.15
CA LEU A 165 -13.03 -0.57 10.07
C LEU A 165 -13.12 0.90 10.57
N LYS A 166 -13.43 1.11 11.85
CA LYS A 166 -13.40 2.36 12.58
C LYS A 166 -12.01 2.82 13.05
N ILE A 167 -10.93 2.06 12.85
CA ILE A 167 -9.56 2.48 13.27
C ILE A 167 -9.19 3.87 12.72
N TYR A 168 -9.51 4.11 11.45
CA TYR A 168 -9.24 5.39 10.78
C TYR A 168 -10.15 6.52 11.31
N GLN A 169 -11.36 6.15 11.74
CA GLN A 169 -12.40 7.01 12.29
C GLN A 169 -12.29 7.22 13.82
N ASN A 170 -11.47 6.42 14.50
CA ASN A 170 -11.27 6.52 15.94
C ASN A 170 -10.55 7.85 16.23
N PRO A 171 -11.06 8.72 17.12
CA PRO A 171 -10.34 9.93 17.52
C PRO A 171 -9.03 9.62 18.26
N LYS A 172 -8.81 8.38 18.69
CA LYS A 172 -7.57 7.90 19.26
C LYS A 172 -6.72 7.18 18.21
N GLN A 173 -5.41 7.34 18.33
CA GLN A 173 -4.42 6.59 17.57
C GLN A 173 -3.56 5.80 18.56
N LEU A 174 -3.45 4.49 18.36
CA LEU A 174 -2.45 3.64 19.00
C LEU A 174 -1.23 3.51 18.05
N THR A 175 -0.02 3.67 18.57
CA THR A 175 1.20 3.62 17.76
C THR A 175 2.42 3.22 18.58
N LEU A 176 3.41 2.64 17.91
CA LEU A 176 4.76 2.46 18.45
C LEU A 176 5.57 3.75 18.34
N SER A 177 6.53 3.94 19.25
CA SER A 177 7.44 5.10 19.22
C SER A 177 8.49 5.00 18.11
N PHE A 178 9.04 3.80 17.87
CA PHE A 178 10.03 3.52 16.83
C PHE A 178 9.77 2.14 16.20
N PRO A 179 8.73 2.00 15.37
CA PRO A 179 8.24 0.69 14.94
C PRO A 179 9.23 -0.12 14.12
N SER A 180 9.32 -1.42 14.38
CA SER A 180 10.30 -2.30 13.74
C SER A 180 9.84 -2.99 12.46
N TRP A 181 9.17 -2.30 11.53
CA TRP A 181 8.66 -2.89 10.29
C TRP A 181 9.77 -3.62 9.48
N LYS A 182 10.00 -4.91 9.73
CA LYS A 182 10.79 -5.76 8.83
C LYS A 182 9.81 -6.55 7.99
N GLU A 183 9.99 -6.50 6.69
CA GLU A 183 9.10 -7.08 5.66
C GLU A 183 8.86 -8.60 5.77
N LYS A 184 9.38 -9.29 6.81
CA LYS A 184 9.45 -10.75 6.90
C LYS A 184 8.83 -11.39 8.15
N ALA A 185 8.29 -10.63 9.10
CA ALA A 185 7.72 -11.23 10.31
C ALA A 185 6.46 -10.51 10.84
N PRO A 186 5.31 -11.21 10.96
CA PRO A 186 4.10 -10.69 11.62
C PRO A 186 4.29 -10.28 13.09
N ALA A 187 5.36 -10.72 13.75
CA ALA A 187 5.66 -10.40 15.15
C ALA A 187 6.36 -9.05 15.35
N ASP A 188 6.63 -8.31 14.27
CA ASP A 188 7.38 -7.04 14.33
C ASP A 188 6.48 -5.82 14.61
N TYR A 189 5.16 -5.97 14.57
CA TYR A 189 4.19 -4.87 14.81
C TYR A 189 4.02 -4.47 16.28
N ILE A 190 4.65 -5.20 17.21
CA ILE A 190 4.61 -4.93 18.65
C ILE A 190 5.99 -4.56 19.22
N LYS A 191 7.00 -4.36 18.36
CA LYS A 191 8.39 -4.18 18.75
C LYS A 191 8.95 -2.84 18.30
N LYS A 192 9.86 -2.28 19.12
CA LYS A 192 10.66 -1.10 18.75
C LYS A 192 12.03 -1.49 18.22
N ASN A 193 12.52 -0.76 17.22
CA ASN A 193 13.91 -0.93 16.76
C ASN A 193 14.91 -0.45 17.81
N SER A 194 16.05 -1.13 17.89
CA SER A 194 17.21 -0.69 18.66
C SER A 194 17.92 0.49 17.98
N ASP A 195 18.06 0.46 16.65
CA ASP A 195 18.43 1.63 15.87
C ASP A 195 17.16 2.35 15.42
N ILE A 196 16.89 3.51 16.01
CA ILE A 196 15.70 4.32 15.70
C ILE A 196 15.64 4.78 14.23
N PHE A 197 16.75 4.67 13.49
CA PHE A 197 16.84 4.99 12.07
C PHE A 197 16.70 3.77 11.14
N ASP A 198 16.85 2.55 11.65
CA ASP A 198 16.66 1.28 10.92
C ASP A 198 15.21 0.80 11.09
N PRO A 199 14.71 -0.16 10.28
CA PRO A 199 14.14 0.06 8.94
C PRO A 199 12.73 0.70 8.98
N SER A 200 12.40 1.42 10.05
CA SER A 200 11.04 1.86 10.37
C SER A 200 10.38 2.80 9.35
N SER A 201 11.15 3.45 8.47
CA SER A 201 10.62 4.54 7.66
C SER A 201 10.74 4.38 6.14
N HIS A 202 11.50 3.43 5.57
CA HIS A 202 11.89 3.42 4.13
C HIS A 202 12.47 4.76 3.60
N ILE A 203 12.60 5.77 4.45
CA ILE A 203 12.86 7.16 4.12
C ILE A 203 14.25 7.49 4.65
N ASN A 204 15.15 7.90 3.77
CA ASN A 204 16.43 8.41 4.19
C ASN A 204 16.26 9.82 4.80
N ILE A 205 16.14 9.87 6.13
CA ILE A 205 16.06 11.13 6.89
C ILE A 205 17.44 11.72 7.23
N GLY A 206 18.54 11.11 6.77
CA GLY A 206 19.90 11.61 7.00
C GLY A 206 20.48 11.24 8.36
N ALA A 207 20.38 9.97 8.78
CA ALA A 207 20.84 9.49 10.09
C ALA A 207 22.27 9.92 10.46
N SER A 208 23.19 9.98 9.49
CA SER A 208 24.58 10.41 9.69
C SER A 208 24.74 11.87 10.13
N PHE A 209 23.76 12.73 9.86
CA PHE A 209 23.75 14.13 10.29
C PHE A 209 23.34 14.29 11.76
N TYR A 210 22.80 13.23 12.37
CA TYR A 210 22.26 13.26 13.72
C TYR A 210 23.04 12.41 14.72
N LYS A 211 23.78 11.40 14.25
CA LYS A 211 24.63 10.53 15.07
C LYS A 211 25.99 11.21 15.27
N ASN A 212 26.39 11.39 16.52
CA ASN A 212 27.72 11.90 16.88
C ASN A 212 28.71 10.74 17.05
N ASP A 213 30.01 11.03 16.95
CA ASP A 213 31.09 10.03 17.06
C ASP A 213 31.07 9.26 18.39
N ASN A 214 30.59 9.89 19.46
CA ASN A 214 30.45 9.28 20.79
C ASN A 214 29.18 8.40 20.94
N GLY A 215 28.44 8.16 19.86
CA GLY A 215 27.22 7.35 19.84
C GLY A 215 25.95 8.08 20.31
N THR A 216 26.05 9.33 20.77
CA THR A 216 24.86 10.13 21.14
C THR A 216 24.12 10.63 19.91
N ILE A 217 22.81 10.84 20.03
CA ILE A 217 21.94 11.28 18.93
C ILE A 217 21.38 12.67 19.25
N SER A 218 21.45 13.59 18.30
CA SER A 218 20.87 14.92 18.47
C SER A 218 19.36 14.88 18.69
N LYS A 219 18.82 15.88 19.41
CA LYS A 219 17.38 16.03 19.67
C LYS A 219 16.54 16.05 18.39
N GLY A 220 16.99 16.82 17.40
CA GLY A 220 16.34 16.88 16.09
C GLY A 220 16.33 15.53 15.36
N GLY A 221 17.39 14.73 15.51
CA GLY A 221 17.46 13.38 14.96
C GLY A 221 16.45 12.42 15.57
N VAL A 222 16.31 12.43 16.91
CA VAL A 222 15.33 11.58 17.61
C VAL A 222 13.90 11.97 17.24
N LEU A 223 13.60 13.27 17.20
CA LEU A 223 12.29 13.76 16.76
C LEU A 223 11.98 13.37 15.32
N MET A 224 12.95 13.52 14.40
CA MET A 224 12.76 13.16 12.99
C MET A 224 12.59 11.65 12.82
N ALA A 225 13.33 10.83 13.58
CA ALA A 225 13.17 9.38 13.59
C ALA A 225 11.79 8.96 14.11
N PHE A 226 11.34 9.57 15.21
CA PHE A 226 10.00 9.37 15.77
C PHE A 226 8.91 9.71 14.74
N PHE A 227 9.01 10.89 14.13
CA PHE A 227 8.05 11.35 13.13
C PHE A 227 8.03 10.47 11.87
N ALA A 228 9.21 10.12 11.33
CA ALA A 228 9.32 9.33 10.11
C ALA A 228 8.93 7.85 10.32
N GLY A 229 9.19 7.29 11.50
CA GLY A 229 8.80 5.93 11.85
C GLY A 229 7.28 5.72 11.84
N MET A 230 6.49 6.78 12.01
CA MET A 230 5.03 6.74 11.94
C MET A 230 4.45 6.89 10.52
N SER A 231 5.29 7.03 9.48
CA SER A 231 4.91 7.38 8.10
C SER A 231 3.81 6.53 7.47
N GLY A 232 3.66 5.25 7.86
CA GLY A 232 2.62 4.35 7.33
C GLY A 232 1.20 4.67 7.79
N GLN A 233 1.02 5.34 8.94
CA GLN A 233 -0.28 5.74 9.49
C GLN A 233 -0.11 7.00 10.35
N ASN A 234 0.20 8.14 9.74
CA ASN A 234 0.61 9.34 10.48
C ASN A 234 -0.46 10.44 10.52
N PRO A 235 -1.39 10.47 11.50
CA PRO A 235 -2.33 11.57 11.65
C PRO A 235 -1.66 12.86 12.19
N LEU A 236 -0.35 12.85 12.44
CA LEU A 236 0.41 14.06 12.81
C LEU A 236 0.70 14.94 11.59
N ILE A 237 0.68 14.38 10.38
CA ILE A 237 0.89 15.11 9.13
C ILE A 237 -0.21 16.17 8.97
N GLU A 238 0.20 17.33 8.48
CA GLU A 238 -0.65 18.44 8.07
C GLU A 238 -0.39 18.72 6.60
N GLY A 239 -1.44 18.95 5.84
CA GLY A 239 -1.32 19.09 4.40
C GLY A 239 -2.66 19.16 3.70
N GLU A 240 -2.60 19.29 2.38
CA GLU A 240 -3.79 19.15 1.54
C GLU A 240 -4.07 17.65 1.37
N THR A 241 -5.22 17.20 1.87
CA THR A 241 -5.63 15.79 1.86
C THR A 241 -6.40 15.43 0.60
N THR A 242 -6.09 14.26 0.06
CA THR A 242 -6.85 13.64 -1.02
C THR A 242 -8.16 13.06 -0.48
N ILE A 243 -9.07 12.61 -1.34
CA ILE A 243 -10.27 11.87 -0.93
C ILE A 243 -9.90 10.65 -0.09
N GLU A 244 -8.86 9.91 -0.48
CA GLU A 244 -8.36 8.79 0.32
C GLU A 244 -7.90 9.26 1.72
N GLY A 245 -7.11 10.35 1.80
CA GLY A 245 -6.71 10.91 3.09
C GLY A 245 -7.89 11.38 3.96
N LYS A 246 -8.96 11.89 3.34
CA LYS A 246 -10.20 12.27 4.04
C LYS A 246 -10.94 11.04 4.59
N LEU A 247 -11.07 9.98 3.79
CA LEU A 247 -11.67 8.71 4.21
C LEU A 247 -10.88 8.07 5.37
N LEU A 248 -9.55 8.23 5.38
CA LEU A 248 -8.67 7.78 6.46
C LEU A 248 -8.71 8.69 7.72
N GLY A 249 -9.48 9.78 7.69
CA GLY A 249 -9.63 10.70 8.82
C GLY A 249 -8.44 11.65 9.04
N TYR A 250 -7.58 11.84 8.04
CA TYR A 250 -6.41 12.73 8.14
C TYR A 250 -6.73 14.21 7.92
N ASP A 251 -7.90 14.52 7.37
CA ASP A 251 -8.35 15.91 7.25
C ASP A 251 -8.89 16.43 8.57
N LYS A 252 -8.12 17.32 9.21
CA LYS A 252 -8.46 17.87 10.52
C LYS A 252 -9.61 18.88 10.47
N ASN A 253 -9.92 19.41 9.29
CA ASN A 253 -11.05 20.30 9.05
C ASN A 253 -12.35 19.52 8.81
N MET A 254 -12.26 18.19 8.66
CA MET A 254 -13.41 17.33 8.48
C MET A 254 -13.88 16.75 9.83
N SER A 255 -15.18 16.81 10.06
CA SER A 255 -15.81 16.12 11.19
C SER A 255 -16.00 14.64 10.86
N GLN A 256 -16.18 13.83 11.90
CA GLN A 256 -16.42 12.40 11.76
C GLN A 256 -17.66 12.09 10.91
N SER A 257 -18.76 12.84 11.12
CA SER A 257 -19.99 12.72 10.32
C SER A 257 -19.74 13.01 8.84
N GLN A 258 -18.90 14.00 8.51
CA GLN A 258 -18.60 14.29 7.10
C GLN A 258 -17.80 13.17 6.44
N VAL A 259 -16.90 12.52 7.18
CA VAL A 259 -16.16 11.34 6.69
C VAL A 259 -17.13 10.18 6.44
N GLU A 260 -18.05 9.94 7.37
CA GLU A 260 -19.12 8.93 7.23
C GLU A 260 -20.01 9.22 6.02
N ASP A 261 -20.44 10.47 5.82
CA ASP A 261 -21.27 10.88 4.67
C ASP A 261 -20.55 10.63 3.33
N LEU A 262 -19.23 10.87 3.27
CA LEU A 262 -18.43 10.62 2.08
C LEU A 262 -18.29 9.11 1.81
N ASN A 263 -18.04 8.31 2.85
CA ASN A 263 -17.96 6.86 2.75
C ASN A 263 -19.31 6.26 2.34
N GLU A 264 -20.41 6.74 2.92
CA GLU A 264 -21.77 6.31 2.59
C GLU A 264 -22.14 6.67 1.15
N PHE A 265 -21.76 7.86 0.67
CA PHE A 265 -21.93 8.22 -0.74
C PHE A 265 -21.27 7.21 -1.68
N ILE A 266 -20.03 6.79 -1.39
CA ILE A 266 -19.31 5.79 -2.21
C ILE A 266 -20.06 4.45 -2.18
N ASN A 267 -20.50 4.01 -1.00
CA ASN A 267 -21.21 2.73 -0.83
C ASN A 267 -22.58 2.71 -1.51
N GLN A 268 -23.31 3.82 -1.50
CA GLN A 268 -24.60 3.96 -2.17
C GLN A 268 -24.47 4.04 -3.70
N ASN A 269 -23.26 4.29 -4.20
CA ASN A 269 -22.97 4.48 -5.62
C ASN A 269 -21.88 3.51 -6.11
N PRO A 270 -22.06 2.18 -5.99
CA PRO A 270 -21.03 1.23 -6.35
C PRO A 270 -20.77 1.24 -7.87
N ILE A 271 -19.50 1.06 -8.24
CA ILE A 271 -19.05 0.82 -9.61
C ILE A 271 -18.90 -0.69 -9.76
N GLU A 272 -19.98 -1.38 -10.12
CA GLU A 272 -20.07 -2.85 -10.11
C GLU A 272 -19.45 -3.52 -11.33
N TRP A 273 -19.50 -2.85 -12.48
CA TRP A 273 -19.08 -3.40 -13.77
C TRP A 273 -17.86 -2.67 -14.31
N SER A 274 -17.03 -3.40 -15.06
CA SER A 274 -15.93 -2.80 -15.81
C SER A 274 -16.47 -1.75 -16.78
N ILE A 275 -15.81 -0.59 -16.79
CA ILE A 275 -16.13 0.58 -17.61
C ILE A 275 -15.52 0.41 -19.01
N THR A 276 -14.30 -0.13 -19.10
CA THR A 276 -13.55 -0.25 -20.35
C THR A 276 -13.46 -1.68 -20.89
N GLY A 277 -13.87 -2.67 -20.09
CA GLY A 277 -13.61 -4.09 -20.34
C GLY A 277 -12.24 -4.56 -19.83
N ASP A 278 -11.36 -3.64 -19.44
CA ASP A 278 -10.11 -3.92 -18.74
C ASP A 278 -10.28 -3.59 -17.25
N VAL A 279 -10.60 -4.63 -16.47
CA VAL A 279 -10.82 -4.53 -15.01
C VAL A 279 -9.60 -3.95 -14.29
N PHE A 280 -8.39 -4.26 -14.77
CA PHE A 280 -7.17 -3.74 -14.16
C PHE A 280 -7.04 -2.25 -14.40
N ALA A 281 -7.20 -1.79 -15.64
CA ALA A 281 -7.15 -0.38 -15.99
C ALA A 281 -8.23 0.44 -15.23
N ASP A 282 -9.44 -0.10 -15.11
CA ASP A 282 -10.53 0.52 -14.36
C ASP A 282 -10.19 0.64 -12.86
N SER A 283 -9.63 -0.42 -12.25
CA SER A 283 -9.22 -0.41 -10.85
C SER A 283 -8.13 0.64 -10.55
N VAL A 284 -7.18 0.81 -11.48
CA VAL A 284 -6.10 1.81 -11.39
C VAL A 284 -6.69 3.21 -11.49
N TYR A 285 -7.65 3.41 -12.38
CA TYR A 285 -8.31 4.70 -12.55
C TYR A 285 -9.14 5.09 -11.32
N ILE A 286 -9.93 4.17 -10.75
CA ILE A 286 -10.68 4.38 -9.50
C ILE A 286 -9.74 4.73 -8.34
N THR A 287 -8.63 4.01 -8.22
CA THR A 287 -7.61 4.27 -7.20
C THR A 287 -7.00 5.66 -7.39
N LYS A 288 -6.62 6.01 -8.62
CA LYS A 288 -6.04 7.31 -8.95
C LYS A 288 -6.99 8.46 -8.63
N LEU A 289 -8.29 8.29 -8.90
CA LEU A 289 -9.32 9.27 -8.60
C LEU A 289 -9.31 9.65 -7.11
N ARG A 290 -9.37 8.63 -6.23
CA ARG A 290 -9.34 8.81 -4.76
C ARG A 290 -8.03 9.42 -4.25
N ASN A 291 -6.91 9.09 -4.89
CA ASN A 291 -5.58 9.51 -4.47
C ASN A 291 -5.11 10.85 -5.07
N THR A 292 -5.90 11.48 -5.93
CA THR A 292 -5.49 12.73 -6.61
C THR A 292 -6.44 13.88 -6.34
N ILE A 293 -7.75 13.61 -6.27
CA ILE A 293 -8.73 14.67 -6.02
C ILE A 293 -8.70 15.07 -4.55
N THR A 294 -8.78 16.37 -4.29
CA THR A 294 -8.85 16.95 -2.94
C THR A 294 -10.22 17.56 -2.64
N ASP A 295 -10.96 17.99 -3.68
CA ASP A 295 -12.31 18.54 -3.57
C ASP A 295 -13.40 17.46 -3.59
N ILE A 296 -14.31 17.50 -2.61
CA ILE A 296 -15.34 16.46 -2.43
C ILE A 296 -16.41 16.53 -3.53
N ASP A 297 -16.81 17.73 -3.95
CA ASP A 297 -17.90 17.87 -4.91
C ASP A 297 -17.45 17.45 -6.32
N GLU A 298 -16.22 17.81 -6.69
CA GLU A 298 -15.59 17.34 -7.92
C GLU A 298 -15.40 15.82 -7.91
N PHE A 299 -14.97 15.25 -6.78
CA PHE A 299 -14.88 13.80 -6.63
C PHE A 299 -16.24 13.13 -6.83
N LYS A 300 -17.28 13.60 -6.13
CA LYS A 300 -18.64 13.04 -6.23
C LYS A 300 -19.16 13.09 -7.66
N LYS A 301 -18.92 14.19 -8.36
CA LYS A 301 -19.29 14.35 -9.77
C LYS A 301 -18.59 13.32 -10.66
N GLN A 302 -17.26 13.21 -10.60
CA GLN A 302 -16.52 12.24 -11.41
C GLN A 302 -16.87 10.79 -11.06
N TRP A 303 -17.13 10.51 -9.78
CA TRP A 303 -17.58 9.19 -9.32
C TRP A 303 -18.92 8.80 -9.95
N LEU A 304 -19.89 9.71 -9.97
CA LEU A 304 -21.20 9.46 -10.60
C LEU A 304 -21.09 9.28 -12.12
N GLU A 305 -20.22 10.04 -12.79
CA GLU A 305 -19.95 9.86 -14.22
C GLU A 305 -19.37 8.46 -14.52
N MET A 306 -18.48 7.97 -13.65
CA MET A 306 -17.94 6.60 -13.77
C MET A 306 -18.99 5.54 -13.48
N LYS A 307 -19.81 5.74 -12.44
CA LYS A 307 -20.92 4.84 -12.12
C LYS A 307 -21.89 4.72 -13.30
N ALA A 308 -22.28 5.83 -13.92
CA ALA A 308 -23.18 5.80 -15.06
C ALA A 308 -22.64 4.93 -16.21
N LYS A 309 -21.34 5.06 -16.53
CA LYS A 309 -20.69 4.22 -17.55
C LYS A 309 -20.64 2.74 -17.13
N SER A 310 -20.40 2.48 -15.85
CA SER A 310 -20.42 1.12 -15.28
C SER A 310 -21.81 0.49 -15.40
N ASP A 311 -22.87 1.22 -15.04
CA ASP A 311 -24.25 0.75 -15.16
C ASP A 311 -24.62 0.43 -16.63
N GLU A 312 -24.25 1.31 -17.57
CA GLU A 312 -24.44 1.09 -19.02
C GLU A 312 -23.74 -0.18 -19.50
N MET A 313 -22.49 -0.39 -19.09
CA MET A 313 -21.79 -1.64 -19.42
C MET A 313 -22.43 -2.86 -18.75
N GLY A 314 -22.94 -2.72 -17.52
CA GLY A 314 -23.66 -3.78 -16.84
C GLY A 314 -24.85 -4.30 -17.65
N GLU A 315 -25.60 -3.41 -18.30
CA GLU A 315 -26.71 -3.81 -19.18
C GLU A 315 -26.23 -4.55 -20.43
N ILE A 316 -25.12 -4.11 -21.04
CA ILE A 316 -24.49 -4.80 -22.18
C ILE A 316 -24.04 -6.20 -21.77
N TYR A 317 -23.34 -6.35 -20.63
CA TYR A 317 -22.90 -7.65 -20.12
C TYR A 317 -24.06 -8.59 -19.83
N LYS A 318 -25.13 -8.10 -19.19
CA LYS A 318 -26.34 -8.90 -18.92
C LYS A 318 -26.99 -9.38 -20.21
N ALA A 319 -27.07 -8.51 -21.23
CA ALA A 319 -27.64 -8.87 -22.53
C ALA A 319 -26.81 -9.95 -23.26
N GLU A 320 -25.48 -9.84 -23.24
CA GLU A 320 -24.58 -10.81 -23.87
C GLU A 320 -24.65 -12.18 -23.17
N ILE A 321 -24.65 -12.18 -21.83
CA ILE A 321 -24.85 -13.41 -21.03
C ILE A 321 -26.20 -14.06 -21.37
N ALA A 322 -27.27 -13.27 -21.46
CA ALA A 322 -28.59 -13.78 -21.82
C ALA A 322 -28.65 -14.33 -23.27
N LYS A 323 -27.85 -13.78 -24.18
CA LYS A 323 -27.71 -14.29 -25.55
C LYS A 323 -26.96 -15.62 -25.57
N GLN A 324 -25.80 -15.70 -24.92
CA GLN A 324 -25.03 -16.95 -24.81
C GLN A 324 -25.83 -18.08 -24.17
N ASN A 325 -26.56 -17.79 -23.08
CA ASN A 325 -27.41 -18.79 -22.43
C ASN A 325 -28.51 -19.33 -23.36
N ARG A 326 -29.09 -18.48 -24.22
CA ARG A 326 -30.06 -18.91 -25.24
C ARG A 326 -29.40 -19.79 -26.31
N GLU A 327 -28.20 -19.42 -26.77
CA GLU A 327 -27.45 -20.21 -27.76
C GLU A 327 -27.06 -21.59 -27.21
N ILE A 328 -26.59 -21.66 -25.96
CA ILE A 328 -26.28 -22.92 -25.26
C ILE A 328 -27.55 -23.79 -25.15
N ALA A 329 -28.68 -23.21 -24.73
CA ALA A 329 -29.93 -23.95 -24.62
C ALA A 329 -30.43 -24.48 -25.98
N LEU A 330 -30.25 -23.71 -27.07
CA LEU A 330 -30.58 -24.14 -28.43
C LEU A 330 -29.66 -25.27 -28.91
N ALA A 331 -28.35 -25.18 -28.66
CA ALA A 331 -27.40 -26.23 -29.00
C ALA A 331 -27.72 -27.56 -28.28
N GLN A 332 -28.05 -27.50 -26.98
CA GLN A 332 -28.47 -28.67 -26.20
C GLN A 332 -29.78 -29.27 -26.71
N LYS A 333 -30.75 -28.45 -27.11
CA LYS A 333 -32.04 -28.90 -27.64
C LYS A 333 -31.89 -29.56 -29.03
N ASN A 334 -30.98 -29.07 -29.86
CA ASN A 334 -30.71 -29.64 -31.17
C ASN A 334 -29.93 -30.97 -31.08
N SER A 335 -29.01 -31.11 -30.13
CA SER A 335 -28.33 -32.38 -29.84
C SER A 335 -29.30 -33.47 -29.34
N ASN A 336 -30.31 -33.12 -28.55
CA ASN A 336 -31.33 -34.08 -28.11
C ASN A 336 -32.33 -34.48 -29.21
N LYS A 337 -32.53 -33.67 -30.27
CA LYS A 337 -33.38 -34.04 -31.42
C LYS A 337 -32.73 -35.03 -32.38
N GLU A 338 -31.40 -35.21 -32.34
CA GLU A 338 -30.72 -36.25 -33.12
C GLU A 338 -30.76 -37.64 -32.47
N LYS A 339 -31.28 -37.77 -31.24
CA LYS A 339 -31.48 -39.07 -30.56
C LYS A 339 -32.74 -39.83 -30.98
N ASP A 340 -33.63 -39.22 -31.76
CA ASP A 340 -34.91 -39.84 -32.20
C ASP A 340 -34.86 -40.42 -33.62
N LYS A 341 -33.70 -40.45 -34.29
CA LYS A 341 -33.53 -41.33 -35.46
C LYS A 341 -33.26 -42.75 -34.95
N PRO A 342 -34.03 -43.77 -35.39
CA PRO A 342 -33.71 -45.14 -35.04
C PRO A 342 -32.29 -45.42 -35.54
N PHE A 343 -31.39 -45.79 -34.64
CA PHE A 343 -30.09 -46.30 -35.02
C PHE A 343 -30.33 -47.52 -35.91
N GLU A 344 -29.92 -47.45 -37.18
CA GLU A 344 -29.72 -48.68 -37.94
C GLU A 344 -28.59 -49.45 -37.25
N PRO A 345 -28.75 -50.77 -37.01
CA PRO A 345 -27.70 -51.55 -36.40
C PRO A 345 -26.55 -51.64 -37.39
N ILE A 346 -25.52 -50.82 -37.18
CA ILE A 346 -24.24 -51.00 -37.85
C ILE A 346 -23.60 -52.22 -37.18
N GLN A 347 -23.72 -53.38 -37.82
CA GLN A 347 -22.81 -54.50 -37.56
C GLN A 347 -21.44 -54.13 -38.14
N ALA A 348 -20.67 -53.35 -37.39
CA ALA A 348 -19.24 -53.28 -37.56
C ALA A 348 -18.62 -54.27 -36.59
N GLU A 349 -17.88 -55.26 -37.10
CA GLU A 349 -16.98 -56.07 -36.29
C GLU A 349 -16.10 -55.15 -35.46
N SER A 350 -16.13 -55.32 -34.14
CA SER A 350 -15.36 -54.48 -33.22
C SER A 350 -13.87 -54.72 -33.45
N LYS A 351 -13.20 -53.79 -34.13
CA LYS A 351 -11.80 -53.51 -33.82
C LYS A 351 -11.81 -52.47 -32.71
N SER A 352 -11.74 -52.96 -31.47
CA SER A 352 -11.58 -52.11 -30.31
C SER A 352 -10.21 -51.43 -30.38
N GLU A 353 -10.14 -50.22 -30.91
CA GLU A 353 -9.12 -49.27 -30.48
C GLU A 353 -9.73 -48.46 -29.34
N THR A 354 -9.25 -48.74 -28.13
CA THR A 354 -9.51 -47.96 -26.92
C THR A 354 -9.40 -46.48 -27.22
N TYR A 355 -10.42 -45.70 -26.83
CA TYR A 355 -10.47 -44.24 -26.93
C TYR A 355 -9.12 -43.65 -26.53
N LYS A 356 -8.37 -43.09 -27.49
CA LYS A 356 -7.20 -42.27 -27.19
C LYS A 356 -7.71 -40.89 -26.86
N ASP A 357 -7.47 -40.50 -25.62
CA ASP A 357 -7.70 -39.16 -25.11
C ASP A 357 -6.98 -38.16 -26.04
N ASP A 358 -7.74 -37.36 -26.78
CA ASP A 358 -7.20 -36.39 -27.71
C ASP A 358 -6.62 -35.23 -26.89
N ASN A 359 -5.35 -35.41 -26.50
CA ASN A 359 -4.48 -34.48 -25.77
C ASN A 359 -4.45 -33.03 -26.30
N LYS A 360 -5.11 -32.73 -27.43
CA LYS A 360 -5.17 -31.39 -28.03
C LYS A 360 -5.94 -30.38 -27.18
N MET A 361 -7.00 -30.78 -26.49
CA MET A 361 -7.75 -29.86 -25.61
C MET A 361 -6.92 -29.50 -24.37
N ASN A 362 -6.23 -30.50 -23.79
CA ASN A 362 -5.29 -30.31 -22.70
C ASN A 362 -4.06 -29.49 -23.14
N GLU A 363 -3.57 -29.69 -24.37
CA GLU A 363 -2.42 -28.95 -24.89
C GLU A 363 -2.76 -27.49 -25.22
N LEU A 364 -3.98 -27.20 -25.70
CA LEU A 364 -4.46 -25.83 -25.92
C LEU A 364 -4.64 -25.09 -24.60
N LEU A 365 -5.26 -25.73 -23.61
CA LEU A 365 -5.44 -25.17 -22.27
C LEU A 365 -4.09 -24.95 -21.57
N ARG A 366 -3.17 -25.92 -21.71
CA ARG A 366 -1.81 -25.81 -21.19
C ARG A 366 -1.02 -24.70 -21.88
N LYS A 367 -1.09 -24.57 -23.21
CA LYS A 367 -0.47 -23.46 -23.95
C LYS A 367 -1.08 -22.12 -23.57
N LEU A 368 -2.40 -22.03 -23.35
CA LEU A 368 -3.05 -20.79 -22.94
C LEU A 368 -2.59 -20.36 -21.54
N LEU A 369 -2.43 -21.31 -20.62
CA LEU A 369 -1.93 -21.05 -19.27
C LEU A 369 -0.42 -20.77 -19.24
N GLU A 370 0.38 -21.48 -20.04
CA GLU A 370 1.84 -21.28 -20.18
C GLU A 370 2.20 -19.96 -20.88
N THR A 371 1.34 -19.43 -21.77
CA THR A 371 1.64 -18.20 -22.54
C THR A 371 0.96 -16.94 -22.01
N LYS A 372 -0.13 -17.04 -21.23
CA LYS A 372 -0.81 -15.89 -20.62
C LYS A 372 -0.28 -15.54 -19.23
N PHE A 373 0.32 -16.50 -18.52
CA PHE A 373 0.91 -16.31 -17.21
C PHE A 373 2.38 -16.72 -17.26
N GLY A 374 3.25 -15.74 -17.51
CA GLY A 374 4.66 -15.97 -17.84
C GLY A 374 5.55 -16.12 -16.62
N THR A 375 5.06 -15.79 -15.43
CA THR A 375 5.85 -15.78 -14.20
C THR A 375 5.15 -16.50 -13.05
N SER A 376 5.91 -17.19 -12.21
CA SER A 376 5.41 -17.85 -10.98
C SER A 376 4.71 -16.87 -10.04
N ASP A 377 5.11 -15.60 -10.09
CA ASP A 377 4.52 -14.52 -9.30
C ASP A 377 3.07 -14.21 -9.75
N GLU A 378 2.73 -14.31 -11.04
CA GLU A 378 1.37 -14.07 -11.57
C GLU A 378 0.39 -15.17 -11.14
N LEU A 379 0.86 -16.41 -11.06
CA LEU A 379 0.06 -17.55 -10.59
C LEU A 379 -0.11 -17.53 -9.07
N GLU A 380 0.88 -17.06 -8.32
CA GLU A 380 0.80 -16.88 -6.87
C GLU A 380 -0.25 -15.84 -6.47
N ILE A 381 -0.38 -14.76 -7.26
CA ILE A 381 -1.41 -13.74 -7.06
C ILE A 381 -2.82 -14.29 -7.29
N LEU A 382 -3.01 -15.14 -8.31
CA LEU A 382 -4.35 -15.62 -8.69
C LEU A 382 -4.88 -16.71 -7.75
N PHE A 383 -4.01 -17.57 -7.24
CA PHE A 383 -4.38 -18.73 -6.42
C PHE A 383 -4.00 -18.59 -4.94
N GLY A 384 -3.29 -17.53 -4.56
CA GLY A 384 -2.88 -17.29 -3.16
C GLY A 384 -1.90 -18.33 -2.62
N MET A 385 -1.12 -18.98 -3.50
CA MET A 385 -0.18 -20.06 -3.16
C MET A 385 1.22 -19.72 -3.67
N ASN A 386 2.25 -19.94 -2.85
CA ASN A 386 3.62 -19.56 -3.20
C ASN A 386 4.33 -20.63 -4.04
N PHE A 387 4.72 -20.27 -5.26
CA PHE A 387 5.35 -21.18 -6.24
C PHE A 387 6.86 -20.97 -6.40
N SER A 388 7.48 -20.13 -5.56
CA SER A 388 8.89 -19.70 -5.69
C SER A 388 9.94 -20.81 -5.60
N ASN A 389 9.55 -22.05 -5.23
CA ASN A 389 10.45 -23.20 -5.10
C ASN A 389 10.12 -24.37 -6.05
N ASP A 390 9.22 -24.22 -7.02
CA ASP A 390 8.83 -25.33 -7.91
C ASP A 390 9.86 -25.58 -9.04
N ASN A 391 11.07 -25.98 -8.64
CA ASN A 391 12.10 -26.52 -9.56
C ASN A 391 11.79 -27.98 -9.98
N ALA A 392 10.69 -28.57 -9.48
CA ALA A 392 10.40 -30.00 -9.58
C ALA A 392 9.19 -30.32 -10.48
N GLY A 393 8.46 -29.32 -10.99
CA GLY A 393 7.31 -29.55 -11.86
C GLY A 393 6.10 -30.12 -11.12
N GLU A 394 5.93 -29.78 -9.84
CA GLU A 394 4.79 -30.22 -9.02
C GLU A 394 3.46 -29.67 -9.56
N PHE A 395 3.44 -28.46 -10.15
CA PHE A 395 2.24 -27.92 -10.80
C PHE A 395 1.77 -28.77 -12.00
N ASN A 396 2.71 -29.27 -12.82
CA ASN A 396 2.40 -30.20 -13.90
C ASN A 396 1.86 -31.55 -13.37
N LYS A 397 2.30 -31.96 -12.17
CA LYS A 397 1.77 -33.14 -11.48
C LYS A 397 0.32 -32.92 -11.03
N ILE A 398 -0.04 -31.75 -10.51
CA ILE A 398 -1.41 -31.39 -10.11
C ILE A 398 -2.37 -31.38 -11.32
N LEU A 399 -1.92 -30.83 -12.46
CA LEU A 399 -2.65 -30.91 -13.73
C LEU A 399 -2.82 -32.36 -14.23
N SER A 400 -1.80 -33.21 -14.04
CA SER A 400 -1.85 -34.64 -14.43
C SER A 400 -2.64 -35.54 -13.49
N GLN A 401 -2.88 -35.14 -12.23
CA GLN A 401 -3.64 -35.95 -11.26
C GLN A 401 -5.16 -35.85 -11.50
N ASN A 402 -5.64 -34.77 -12.11
CA ASN A 402 -7.07 -34.59 -12.45
C ASN A 402 -7.53 -35.36 -13.70
N THR A 403 -6.65 -36.07 -14.40
CA THR A 403 -7.01 -36.98 -15.51
C THR A 403 -7.24 -38.43 -15.07
N SER A 404 -7.17 -38.74 -13.77
CA SER A 404 -7.44 -40.09 -13.27
C SER A 404 -8.95 -40.26 -13.01
N VAL A 405 -9.66 -40.77 -14.02
CA VAL A 405 -11.05 -41.23 -13.92
C VAL A 405 -11.19 -42.19 -12.73
N LYS A 406 -11.82 -41.75 -11.63
CA LYS A 406 -12.41 -42.68 -10.65
C LYS A 406 -13.63 -43.31 -11.31
N ILE A 407 -13.46 -44.53 -11.79
CA ILE A 407 -14.57 -45.41 -12.19
C ILE A 407 -15.43 -45.62 -10.93
N ILE A 408 -16.62 -45.02 -10.92
CA ILE A 408 -17.66 -45.33 -9.93
C ILE A 408 -18.36 -46.59 -10.44
N ASP A 409 -18.15 -47.70 -9.74
CA ASP A 409 -18.76 -48.99 -10.03
C ASP A 409 -20.20 -48.98 -9.53
N ILE A 410 -21.18 -48.78 -10.43
CA ILE A 410 -22.60 -48.91 -10.10
C ILE A 410 -23.00 -50.36 -10.37
N LYS A 411 -23.06 -51.17 -9.31
CA LYS A 411 -23.73 -52.48 -9.35
C LYS A 411 -25.24 -52.29 -9.31
N ALA A 412 -25.92 -52.89 -10.28
CA ALA A 412 -27.36 -53.14 -10.29
C ALA A 412 -27.76 -54.22 -9.27
#